data_AF-A0AAJ5VZH9-F1
#
_entry.id   AF-A0AAJ5VZH9-F1
#
_cell.length_a   1.000
_cell.length_b   1.000
_cell.length_c   1.000
_cell.angle_alpha   90.00
_cell.angle_beta   90.00
_cell.angle_gamma   90.00
#
_symmetry.space_group_name_H-M   'P 1'
#
loop_
_entity.id
_entity.type
_entity.pdbx_description
1 polymer ?
#
loop_
_entity_poly.entity_id
_entity_poly.type
_entity_poly.pdbx_seq_one_letter_code
_entity_poly.pdbx_strand_id
1 'polypeptide(L)'
;MTVRVAFQLQIAPDRIDEYVARHSPVWPEMLAEIAAAGRRNYSLFLDRDNARLFGYYETDDDVSAQAYLAASPVAAEWEASMAPFFVGLDGRPDQAATPLAEVFNLHDQLTASVTDHESDAS
;
A
#
# COMPACT_ATOMS: atom_id res chain seq x y z
N MET A 1 12.87 -6.36 -10.59
CA MET A 1 12.66 -4.90 -10.70
C MET A 1 11.68 -4.52 -9.62
N THR A 2 11.94 -3.46 -8.85
CA THR A 2 10.99 -2.99 -7.83
C THR A 2 9.74 -2.44 -8.51
N VAL A 3 8.58 -2.90 -8.09
CA VAL A 3 7.26 -2.34 -8.41
C VAL A 3 6.83 -1.43 -7.27
N ARG A 4 6.36 -0.24 -7.61
CA ARG A 4 5.76 0.72 -6.67
C ARG A 4 4.25 0.69 -6.86
N VAL A 5 3.53 0.46 -5.78
CA VAL A 5 2.07 0.38 -5.79
C VAL A 5 1.54 1.55 -4.98
N ALA A 6 0.65 2.32 -5.60
CA ALA A 6 -0.12 3.36 -4.94
C ALA A 6 -1.61 3.04 -5.07
N PHE A 7 -2.37 3.29 -4.01
CA PHE A 7 -3.80 3.02 -3.98
C PHE A 7 -4.55 4.04 -3.12
N GLN A 8 -5.85 4.12 -3.32
CA GLN A 8 -6.75 4.93 -2.49
C GLN A 8 -7.91 4.11 -1.91
N LEU A 9 -8.34 4.50 -0.71
CA LEU A 9 -9.49 3.99 0.02
C LEU A 9 -10.28 5.15 0.63
N GLN A 10 -11.56 4.94 0.90
CA GLN A 10 -12.42 5.91 1.58
C GLN A 10 -12.77 5.39 2.97
N ILE A 11 -12.50 6.20 4.00
CA ILE A 11 -12.81 5.90 5.40
C ILE A 11 -14.17 6.52 5.75
N ALA A 12 -14.92 5.85 6.61
CA ALA A 12 -16.10 6.40 7.26
C ALA A 12 -15.70 7.64 8.08
N PRO A 13 -16.21 8.84 7.77
CA PRO A 13 -15.73 10.09 8.39
C PRO A 13 -15.80 10.10 9.92
N ASP A 14 -16.81 9.43 10.50
CA ASP A 14 -17.02 9.30 11.94
C ASP A 14 -16.04 8.32 12.63
N ARG A 15 -15.23 7.58 11.87
CA ARG A 15 -14.31 6.56 12.38
C ARG A 15 -12.82 6.88 12.18
N ILE A 16 -12.51 8.06 11.65
CA ILE A 16 -11.13 8.49 11.33
C ILE A 16 -10.21 8.35 12.55
N ASP A 17 -10.63 8.84 13.72
CA ASP A 17 -9.76 8.86 14.89
C ASP A 17 -9.48 7.45 15.43
N GLU A 18 -10.48 6.56 15.41
CA GLU A 18 -10.27 5.16 15.77
C GLU A 18 -9.38 4.45 14.73
N TYR A 19 -9.54 4.74 13.44
CA TYR A 19 -8.68 4.19 12.39
C TYR A 19 -7.21 4.53 12.64
N VAL A 20 -6.92 5.80 12.94
CA VAL A 20 -5.56 6.27 13.26
C VAL A 20 -5.02 5.61 14.51
N ALA A 21 -5.83 5.47 15.57
CA ALA A 21 -5.42 4.80 16.80
C ALA A 21 -5.03 3.34 16.56
N ARG A 22 -5.77 2.62 15.71
CA ARG A 22 -5.45 1.23 15.36
C ARG A 22 -4.16 1.06 14.55
N HIS A 23 -3.71 2.11 13.87
CA HIS A 23 -2.42 2.10 13.16
C HIS A 23 -1.25 2.59 14.03
N SER A 24 -1.47 2.79 15.34
CA SER A 24 -0.46 3.33 16.26
C SER A 24 -0.46 2.62 17.62
N PRO A 25 0.14 1.42 17.73
CA PRO A 25 0.78 0.63 16.66
C PRO A 25 -0.15 -0.44 16.05
N VAL A 26 0.17 -0.85 14.83
CA VAL A 26 -0.36 -2.08 14.20
C VAL A 26 0.15 -3.31 14.96
N TRP A 27 -0.59 -4.43 14.88
CA TRP A 27 -0.19 -5.70 15.48
C TRP A 27 1.17 -6.18 14.96
N PRO A 28 2.11 -6.59 15.85
CA PRO A 28 3.42 -7.08 15.43
C PRO A 28 3.38 -8.24 14.43
N GLU A 29 2.42 -9.14 14.58
CA GLU A 29 2.23 -10.29 13.70
C GLU A 29 1.82 -9.84 12.29
N MET A 30 0.91 -8.87 12.19
CA MET A 30 0.51 -8.32 10.88
C MET A 30 1.68 -7.59 10.20
N LEU A 31 2.51 -6.87 10.96
CA LEU A 31 3.72 -6.26 10.42
C LEU A 31 4.70 -7.32 9.87
N ALA A 32 4.83 -8.46 10.55
CA ALA A 32 5.66 -9.57 10.10
C ALA A 32 5.12 -10.20 8.81
N GLU A 33 3.80 -10.37 8.68
CA GLU A 33 3.15 -10.88 7.46
C GLU A 33 3.36 -9.95 6.27
N ILE A 34 3.20 -8.63 6.46
CA ILE A 34 3.46 -7.62 5.41
C ILE A 34 4.92 -7.71 4.93
N ALA A 35 5.87 -7.79 5.86
CA ALA A 35 7.29 -7.90 5.53
C ALA A 35 7.62 -9.23 4.83
N ALA A 36 7.05 -10.34 5.32
CA ALA A 36 7.25 -11.67 4.74
C ALA A 36 6.66 -11.79 3.32
N ALA A 37 5.59 -11.06 3.03
CA ALA A 37 5.03 -10.93 1.68
C ALA A 37 5.96 -10.19 0.70
N GLY A 38 7.04 -9.56 1.18
CA GLY A 38 7.98 -8.78 0.36
C GLY A 38 7.60 -7.30 0.20
N ARG A 39 6.55 -6.83 0.86
CA ARG A 39 6.19 -5.40 0.88
C ARG A 39 7.14 -4.63 1.79
N ARG A 40 7.64 -3.50 1.31
CA ARG A 40 8.56 -2.60 2.02
C ARG A 40 8.21 -1.13 1.74
N ASN A 41 8.83 -0.23 2.51
CA ASN A 41 8.58 1.23 2.42
C ASN A 41 7.06 1.55 2.45
N TYR A 42 6.29 0.77 3.19
CA TYR A 42 4.84 0.87 3.20
C TYR A 42 4.40 2.04 4.08
N SER A 43 3.79 3.05 3.46
CA SER A 43 3.22 4.22 4.14
C SER A 43 1.74 4.40 3.80
N LEU A 44 1.00 4.92 4.78
CA LEU A 44 -0.38 5.36 4.63
C LEU A 44 -0.48 6.86 4.96
N PHE A 45 -1.22 7.61 4.15
CA PHE A 45 -1.45 9.04 4.27
C PHE A 45 -2.95 9.31 4.31
N LEU A 46 -3.40 10.15 5.24
CA LEU A 46 -4.82 10.43 5.43
C LEU A 46 -5.14 11.89 5.16
N ASP A 47 -6.00 12.12 4.17
CA ASP A 47 -6.71 13.37 3.95
C ASP A 47 -7.94 13.36 4.87
N ARG A 48 -7.82 14.02 6.03
CA ARG A 48 -8.87 14.06 7.06
C ARG A 48 -10.11 14.82 6.62
N ASP A 49 -9.96 15.86 5.80
CA ASP A 49 -11.07 16.71 5.37
C ASP A 49 -12.03 15.95 4.46
N ASN A 50 -11.49 15.05 3.63
CA ASN A 50 -12.28 14.22 2.72
C ASN A 50 -12.39 12.76 3.16
N ALA A 51 -11.89 12.40 4.35
CA ALA A 51 -11.81 11.03 4.86
C ALA A 51 -11.16 10.03 3.88
N ARG A 52 -10.17 10.47 3.11
CA ARG A 52 -9.56 9.68 2.03
C ARG A 52 -8.16 9.21 2.41
N LEU A 53 -7.94 7.92 2.33
CA LEU A 53 -6.67 7.26 2.62
C LEU A 53 -5.91 7.00 1.32
N PHE A 54 -4.62 7.31 1.31
CA PHE A 54 -3.68 6.95 0.26
C PHE A 54 -2.65 6.00 0.83
N GLY A 55 -2.43 4.87 0.15
CA GLY A 55 -1.37 3.94 0.51
C GLY A 55 -0.31 3.84 -0.57
N TYR A 56 0.93 3.61 -0.14
CA TYR A 56 2.08 3.38 -1.01
C TYR A 56 2.92 2.25 -0.43
N TYR A 57 3.35 1.30 -1.25
CA TYR A 57 4.41 0.35 -0.88
C TYR A 57 5.24 -0.05 -2.10
N GLU A 58 6.40 -0.64 -1.82
CA GLU A 58 7.29 -1.25 -2.79
C GLU A 58 7.30 -2.78 -2.62
N THR A 59 7.41 -3.50 -3.73
CA THR A 59 7.56 -4.96 -3.76
C THR A 59 8.27 -5.38 -5.04
N ASP A 60 8.91 -6.54 -5.08
CA ASP A 60 9.52 -7.06 -6.32
C ASP A 60 8.52 -7.88 -7.17
N ASP A 61 7.44 -8.35 -6.53
CA ASP A 61 6.36 -9.09 -7.16
C ASP A 61 5.05 -8.86 -6.39
N ASP A 62 4.17 -8.01 -6.93
CA ASP A 62 2.93 -7.65 -6.26
C ASP A 62 1.89 -8.78 -6.29
N VAL A 63 1.89 -9.59 -7.36
CA VAL A 63 0.97 -10.72 -7.48
C VAL A 63 1.26 -11.77 -6.42
N SER A 64 2.54 -12.12 -6.24
CA SER A 64 2.96 -13.05 -5.20
C SER A 64 2.75 -12.49 -3.79
N ALA A 65 3.01 -11.20 -3.57
CA ALA A 65 2.77 -10.53 -2.28
C ALA A 65 1.28 -10.54 -1.89
N GLN A 66 0.40 -10.23 -2.84
CA GLN A 66 -1.06 -10.30 -2.64
C GLN A 66 -1.51 -11.74 -2.35
N ALA A 67 -1.03 -12.72 -3.11
CA ALA A 67 -1.39 -14.12 -2.90
C ALA A 67 -0.95 -14.64 -1.53
N TYR A 68 0.24 -14.25 -1.06
CA TYR A 68 0.74 -14.58 0.28
C TYR A 68 -0.19 -14.04 1.37
N LEU A 69 -0.50 -12.74 1.34
CA LEU A 69 -1.36 -12.10 2.34
C LEU A 69 -2.80 -12.64 2.29
N ALA A 70 -3.31 -12.95 1.10
CA ALA A 70 -4.63 -13.54 0.95
C ALA A 70 -4.76 -14.92 1.62
N ALA A 71 -3.66 -15.66 1.73
CA ALA A 71 -3.60 -16.96 2.41
C ALA A 71 -3.27 -16.86 3.91
N SER A 72 -2.93 -15.67 4.42
CA SER A 72 -2.52 -15.47 5.80
C SER A 72 -3.73 -15.33 6.74
N PRO A 73 -3.85 -16.18 7.78
CA PRO A 73 -4.93 -16.05 8.76
C PRO A 73 -4.82 -14.76 9.58
N VAL A 74 -3.61 -14.29 9.85
CA VAL A 74 -3.35 -13.04 10.57
C VAL A 74 -3.81 -11.84 9.74
N ALA A 75 -3.49 -11.82 8.44
CA ALA A 75 -3.97 -10.78 7.54
C ALA A 75 -5.51 -10.79 7.42
N ALA A 76 -6.11 -11.97 7.32
CA ALA A 76 -7.56 -12.12 7.28
C ALA A 76 -8.24 -11.57 8.54
N GLU A 77 -7.69 -11.84 9.74
CA GLU A 77 -8.21 -11.32 11.01
C GLU A 77 -8.05 -9.80 11.10
N TRP A 78 -6.87 -9.28 10.75
CA TRP A 78 -6.61 -7.85 10.72
C TRP A 78 -7.61 -7.14 9.81
N GLU A 79 -7.81 -7.64 8.59
CA GLU A 79 -8.72 -7.05 7.63
C GLU A 79 -10.18 -7.14 8.04
N ALA A 80 -10.62 -8.25 8.63
CA ALA A 80 -11.96 -8.35 9.20
C ALA A 80 -12.19 -7.27 10.27
N SER A 81 -11.16 -6.98 11.08
CA SER A 81 -11.22 -5.90 12.06
C SER A 81 -11.19 -4.50 11.45
N MET A 82 -10.60 -4.33 10.26
CA MET A 82 -10.49 -3.06 9.52
C MET A 82 -11.69 -2.80 8.58
N ALA A 83 -12.41 -3.83 8.16
CA ALA A 83 -13.52 -3.71 7.22
C ALA A 83 -14.58 -2.66 7.61
N PRO A 84 -14.98 -2.51 8.90
CA PRO A 84 -15.98 -1.52 9.30
C PRO A 84 -15.53 -0.06 9.17
N PHE A 85 -14.25 0.22 8.90
CA PHE A 85 -13.73 1.59 8.75
C PHE A 85 -13.90 2.13 7.35
N PHE A 86 -14.07 1.26 6.36
CA PHE A 86 -14.06 1.67 4.96
C PHE A 86 -15.48 1.72 4.38
N VAL A 87 -15.71 2.65 3.46
CA VAL A 87 -16.99 2.82 2.76
C VAL A 87 -16.82 2.56 1.28
N GLY A 88 -17.88 2.08 0.63
CA GLY A 88 -17.90 1.86 -0.82
C GLY A 88 -17.01 0.70 -1.30
N LEU A 89 -16.63 -0.21 -0.41
CA LEU A 89 -15.97 -1.45 -0.79
C LEU A 89 -17.01 -2.55 -0.98
N ASP A 90 -17.12 -3.08 -2.19
CA ASP A 90 -17.69 -4.39 -2.42
C ASP A 90 -16.56 -5.43 -2.25
N GLY A 91 -16.49 -6.10 -1.09
CA GLY A 91 -15.47 -7.14 -0.80
C GLY A 91 -14.37 -6.72 0.18
N ARG A 92 -13.21 -7.39 0.12
CA ARG A 92 -12.09 -7.15 1.06
C ARG A 92 -11.36 -5.82 0.77
N PRO A 93 -10.98 -5.02 1.78
CA PRO A 93 -10.32 -3.72 1.56
C PRO A 93 -8.99 -3.75 0.82
N ASP A 94 -8.20 -4.81 0.95
CA ASP A 94 -6.96 -5.01 0.22
C ASP A 94 -7.18 -5.28 -1.28
N GLN A 95 -8.36 -5.82 -1.65
CA GLN A 95 -8.76 -6.16 -3.03
C GLN A 95 -9.62 -5.07 -3.69
N ALA A 96 -10.33 -4.27 -2.88
CA ALA A 96 -11.23 -3.22 -3.36
C ALA A 96 -10.57 -1.82 -3.36
N ALA A 97 -9.30 -1.72 -2.96
CA ALA A 97 -8.53 -0.48 -3.08
C ALA A 97 -8.41 -0.05 -4.54
N THR A 98 -8.66 1.22 -4.83
CA THR A 98 -8.53 1.73 -6.20
C THR A 98 -7.05 1.98 -6.51
N PRO A 99 -6.45 1.28 -7.49
CA PRO A 99 -5.05 1.50 -7.85
C PRO A 99 -4.87 2.88 -8.51
N LEU A 100 -3.72 3.49 -8.26
CA LEU A 100 -3.31 4.77 -8.86
C LEU A 100 -2.14 4.51 -9.82
N ALA A 101 -2.24 5.06 -11.02
CA ALA A 101 -1.17 4.96 -12.01
C ALA A 101 0.02 5.85 -11.61
N GLU A 102 1.21 5.27 -11.53
CA GLU A 102 2.44 6.06 -11.42
C GLU A 102 2.69 6.77 -12.76
N VAL A 103 2.88 8.10 -12.71
CA VAL A 103 3.16 8.93 -13.89
C VAL A 103 4.57 9.53 -13.88
N PHE A 104 5.27 9.46 -12.74
CA PHE A 104 6.60 10.03 -12.56
C PHE A 104 7.33 9.36 -11.38
N ASN A 105 8.61 9.07 -11.56
CA ASN A 105 9.54 8.75 -10.49
C ASN A 105 10.90 9.42 -10.76
N LEU A 106 11.39 10.21 -9.79
CA LEU A 106 12.64 10.95 -9.94
C LEU A 106 13.86 10.03 -10.05
N HIS A 107 13.94 9.00 -9.21
CA HIS A 107 15.11 8.12 -9.14
C HIS A 107 15.27 7.30 -10.42
N ASP A 108 14.17 6.76 -10.94
CA ASP A 108 14.17 5.99 -12.18
C ASP A 108 14.58 6.87 -13.37
N GLN A 109 14.05 8.10 -13.47
CA GLN A 109 14.41 9.02 -14.56
C GLN A 109 15.86 9.52 -14.46
N LEU A 110 16.36 9.79 -13.26
CA LEU A 110 17.78 10.11 -13.07
C LEU A 110 18.68 8.95 -13.49
N THR A 111 18.33 7.72 -13.09
CA THR A 111 19.10 6.52 -13.42
C THR A 111 19.13 6.25 -14.93
N ALA A 112 17.99 6.40 -15.61
CA ALA A 112 17.91 6.31 -17.07
C ALA A 112 18.76 7.40 -17.76
N SER A 113 18.68 8.66 -17.29
CA SER A 113 19.41 9.77 -17.88
C SER A 113 20.94 9.65 -17.80
N VAL A 114 21.46 9.02 -16.74
CA VAL A 114 22.90 8.75 -16.59
C VAL A 114 23.35 7.66 -17.56
N THR A 115 22.51 6.63 -17.75
CA THR A 115 22.81 5.51 -18.66
C THR A 115 22.90 6.00 -20.12
N ASP A 116 22.00 6.89 -20.54
CA ASP A 116 21.98 7.44 -21.90
C ASP A 116 23.23 8.30 -22.22
N HIS A 117 23.76 9.02 -21.21
CA HIS A 117 24.92 9.89 -21.40
C HIS A 117 26.25 9.12 -21.52
N GLU A 118 26.36 7.93 -20.91
CA GLU A 118 27.54 7.07 -21.06
C GLU A 118 27.54 6.33 -22.41
N SER A 119 26.37 6.00 -22.96
CA SER A 119 26.25 5.36 -24.28
C SER A 119 26.56 6.26 -25.48
N ASP A 120 26.40 7.58 -25.35
CA ASP A 120 26.75 8.55 -26.40
C ASP A 120 28.24 8.96 -26.39
N ALA A 121 28.99 8.53 -25.37
CA ALA A 121 30.40 8.89 -25.17
C ALA A 121 31.40 7.79 -25.60
N SER A 122 30.94 6.70 -26.21
CA SER A 122 31.77 5.57 -26.71
C SER A 122 31.59 5.37 -28.22
#